data_AF-A0A7Y0CGF7-F1
#
_entry.id   AF-A0A7Y0CGF7-F1
#
_cell.length_a   1.000
_cell.length_b   1.000
_cell.length_c   1.000
_cell.angle_alpha   90.00
_cell.angle_beta   90.00
_cell.angle_gamma   90.00
#
_symmetry.space_group_name_H-M   'P 1'
#
loop_
_entity.id
_entity.type
_entity.pdbx_description
1 polymer ?
#
loop_
_entity_poly.entity_id
_entity_poly.type
_entity_poly.pdbx_seq_one_letter_code
_entity_poly.pdbx_strand_id
1 'polypeptide(L)'
;LASTAFAIGGLAGWTRFRSQASRGQADDLGGVDLPGSLTGIEIHEGPPVGLNAARVALIQNHVARTWAATAAIVHPGIGMRGADDRARMAKGLADLIDQAGRTELIDEVLLLVRTVPEDGAERDEWIRRHRRPDGPVQARAINDDLQRVLTQASVRTEAFVTIVVPETRIGKAAREAGRGVEGRAQVMYGLMAEVEAQLKGGLGAVAVTWLTSPELAVACRTGFAPGDRAGIVDALLAAANGEDVTADVPWAMAGPSGADVVARHYSHDAWNSISATIKLPVKGAVLGALAPVLTPTEPGERRSFLVAFPILSQAKAARQTASREWAADMGQGLRERARMRSTTKIRDAAAQVRALEAKQARGSAVTRPYAVCTVTVPKTVRVAEYGRRLDAAIRRAGFAPLRLDVSHDVAFAASVVPLGVSLTRTGDA
;
A
#
# COMPACT_ATOMS: atom_id res chain seq x y z
N LEU A 1 -20.78 17.28 -10.69
CA LEU A 1 -21.22 16.04 -10.01
C LEU A 1 -20.39 15.79 -8.75
N ALA A 2 -19.09 15.47 -8.85
CA ALA A 2 -18.25 15.21 -7.67
C ALA A 2 -18.19 16.38 -6.67
N SER A 3 -17.96 17.62 -7.13
CA SER A 3 -17.92 18.80 -6.24
C SER A 3 -19.28 19.09 -5.58
N THR A 4 -20.39 18.80 -6.26
CA THR A 4 -21.74 18.99 -5.74
C THR A 4 -22.08 17.95 -4.68
N ALA A 5 -21.76 16.67 -4.96
CA ALA A 5 -21.91 15.59 -4.00
C ALA A 5 -21.03 15.81 -2.76
N PHE A 6 -19.80 16.28 -2.95
CA PHE A 6 -18.90 16.67 -1.87
C PHE A 6 -19.49 17.81 -1.02
N ALA A 7 -20.02 18.87 -1.65
CA ALA A 7 -20.61 19.99 -0.93
C ALA A 7 -21.86 19.56 -0.13
N ILE A 8 -22.73 18.73 -0.71
CA ILE A 8 -23.91 18.18 -0.04
C ILE A 8 -23.48 17.29 1.13
N GLY A 9 -22.52 16.38 0.92
CA GLY A 9 -21.99 15.52 1.96
C GLY A 9 -21.33 16.29 3.10
N GLY A 10 -20.60 17.37 2.79
CA GLY A 10 -20.02 18.26 3.77
C GLY A 10 -21.07 19.00 4.60
N LEU A 11 -22.10 19.56 3.96
CA LEU A 11 -23.21 20.25 4.65
C LEU A 11 -24.04 19.29 5.51
N ALA A 12 -24.24 18.06 5.05
CA ALA A 12 -24.95 17.02 5.80
C ALA A 12 -24.09 16.35 6.89
N GLY A 13 -22.80 16.68 6.98
CA GLY A 13 -21.86 16.07 7.91
C GLY A 13 -21.46 14.63 7.57
N TRP A 14 -21.87 14.11 6.41
CA TRP A 14 -21.61 12.73 5.98
C TRP A 14 -20.15 12.46 5.64
N THR A 15 -19.35 13.50 5.38
CA THR A 15 -17.90 13.37 5.14
C THR A 15 -17.07 13.34 6.42
N ARG A 16 -17.70 13.62 7.58
CA ARG A 16 -17.02 13.68 8.87
C ARG A 16 -17.20 12.36 9.61
N PHE A 17 -16.08 11.70 9.85
CA PHE A 17 -16.00 10.51 10.67
C PHE A 17 -15.60 10.85 12.10
N ARG A 18 -16.19 10.12 13.04
CA ARG A 18 -15.83 10.12 14.45
C ARG A 18 -15.94 8.69 14.96
N SER A 19 -14.84 8.16 15.49
CA SER A 19 -14.84 6.77 15.97
C SER A 19 -15.76 6.59 17.17
N GLN A 20 -16.27 5.38 17.34
CA GLN A 20 -17.03 4.96 18.50
C GLN A 20 -16.21 5.13 19.78
N ALA A 21 -14.92 4.78 19.75
CA ALA A 21 -14.01 5.00 20.87
C ALA A 21 -13.96 6.49 21.31
N SER A 22 -13.87 7.43 20.36
CA SER A 22 -13.86 8.87 20.67
C SER A 22 -15.20 9.42 21.18
N ARG A 23 -16.25 8.61 21.12
CA ARG A 23 -17.59 8.88 21.66
C ARG A 23 -17.86 8.13 22.96
N GLY A 24 -16.90 7.33 23.45
CA GLY A 24 -17.08 6.47 24.60
C GLY A 24 -17.99 5.25 24.33
N GLN A 25 -18.04 4.76 23.08
CA GLN A 25 -18.94 3.70 22.62
C GLN A 25 -18.16 2.48 22.07
N ALA A 26 -16.96 2.21 22.58
CA ALA A 26 -16.12 1.08 22.16
C ALA A 26 -16.35 -0.15 23.06
N ASP A 27 -17.57 -0.68 23.05
CA ASP A 27 -17.96 -1.84 23.86
C ASP A 27 -17.36 -3.16 23.32
N ASP A 28 -17.23 -3.27 21.99
CA ASP A 28 -16.55 -4.39 21.31
C ASP A 28 -15.19 -3.92 20.78
N LEU A 29 -14.12 -4.37 21.43
CA LEU A 29 -12.73 -4.04 21.07
C LEU A 29 -12.24 -4.76 19.79
N GLY A 30 -12.90 -5.84 19.40
CA GLY A 30 -12.62 -6.57 18.15
C GLY A 30 -13.30 -5.94 16.93
N GLY A 31 -14.34 -5.13 17.13
CA GLY A 31 -15.08 -4.45 16.08
C GLY A 31 -14.21 -3.46 15.30
N VAL A 32 -14.18 -3.59 13.98
CA VAL A 32 -13.46 -2.66 13.09
C VAL A 32 -14.25 -1.36 12.95
N ASP A 33 -13.62 -0.23 13.29
CA ASP A 33 -14.22 1.10 13.19
C ASP A 33 -13.33 2.05 12.36
N LEU A 34 -13.62 2.13 11.05
CA LEU A 34 -12.78 2.84 10.09
C LEU A 34 -13.60 3.77 9.17
N PRO A 35 -13.03 4.91 8.72
CA PRO A 35 -13.72 5.91 7.92
C PRO A 35 -13.87 5.55 6.43
N GLY A 36 -14.86 6.16 5.79
CA GLY A 36 -14.93 6.31 4.32
C GLY A 36 -14.86 4.98 3.58
N SER A 37 -13.93 4.84 2.63
CA SER A 37 -13.74 3.62 1.84
C SER A 37 -13.34 2.37 2.65
N LEU A 38 -13.04 2.54 3.95
CA LEU A 38 -12.68 1.46 4.87
C LEU A 38 -13.87 0.98 5.72
N THR A 39 -15.01 1.66 5.70
CA THR A 39 -16.18 1.35 6.57
C THR A 39 -16.69 -0.08 6.40
N GLY A 40 -16.57 -0.65 5.19
CA GLY A 40 -17.02 -2.00 4.88
C GLY A 40 -16.00 -3.10 5.17
N ILE A 41 -14.93 -2.80 5.92
CA ILE A 41 -13.87 -3.76 6.22
C ILE A 41 -14.20 -4.56 7.46
N GLU A 42 -14.04 -5.87 7.35
CA GLU A 42 -14.07 -6.82 8.45
C GLU A 42 -12.77 -7.63 8.42
N ILE A 43 -12.23 -7.93 9.61
CA ILE A 43 -10.98 -8.67 9.76
C ILE A 43 -11.31 -10.04 10.33
N HIS A 44 -10.94 -11.07 9.58
CA HIS A 44 -11.10 -12.46 9.99
C HIS A 44 -9.74 -13.04 10.35
N GLU A 45 -9.72 -13.90 11.35
CA GLU A 45 -8.55 -14.71 11.65
C GLU A 45 -8.68 -16.06 10.93
N GLY A 46 -7.73 -16.36 10.04
CA GLY A 46 -7.72 -17.66 9.41
C GLY A 46 -7.26 -18.79 10.37
N PRO A 47 -7.32 -20.05 9.91
CA PRO A 47 -6.78 -21.18 10.66
C PRO A 47 -5.30 -21.00 11.01
N PRO A 48 -4.82 -21.52 12.15
CA PRO A 48 -3.43 -21.36 12.55
C PRO A 48 -2.49 -22.02 11.52
N VAL A 49 -1.40 -21.33 11.17
CA VAL A 49 -0.40 -21.81 10.20
C VAL A 49 1.02 -21.79 10.78
N GLY A 50 1.86 -22.67 10.23
CA GLY A 50 3.27 -22.79 10.61
C GLY A 50 3.49 -23.33 12.03
N LEU A 51 4.77 -23.40 12.43
CA LEU A 51 5.17 -23.95 13.73
C LEU A 51 4.69 -23.12 14.93
N ASN A 52 4.51 -21.81 14.71
CA ASN A 52 4.05 -20.88 15.75
C ASN A 52 2.52 -20.82 15.85
N ALA A 53 1.79 -21.61 15.06
CA ALA A 53 0.34 -21.59 14.98
C ALA A 53 -0.25 -20.17 14.79
N ALA A 54 0.46 -19.33 14.03
CA ALA A 54 0.08 -17.94 13.82
C ALA A 54 -1.20 -17.83 12.99
N ARG A 55 -2.09 -16.90 13.34
CA ARG A 55 -3.33 -16.66 12.62
C ARG A 55 -3.20 -15.40 11.78
N VAL A 56 -3.07 -15.59 10.47
CA VAL A 56 -2.96 -14.50 9.52
C VAL A 56 -4.31 -13.77 9.40
N ALA A 57 -4.26 -12.44 9.38
CA ALA A 57 -5.41 -11.59 9.15
C ALA A 57 -5.88 -11.66 7.70
N LEU A 58 -7.17 -11.94 7.51
CA LEU A 58 -7.85 -11.90 6.23
C LEU A 58 -8.80 -10.71 6.22
N ILE A 59 -8.60 -9.83 5.25
CA ILE A 59 -9.32 -8.58 5.11
C ILE A 59 -10.50 -8.82 4.17
N GLN A 60 -11.72 -8.80 4.68
CA GLN A 60 -12.92 -8.81 3.86
C GLN A 60 -13.41 -7.37 3.68
N ASN A 61 -13.51 -6.93 2.43
CA ASN A 61 -14.16 -5.66 2.10
C ASN A 61 -15.54 -5.97 1.50
N HIS A 62 -16.59 -5.72 2.26
CA HIS A 62 -17.98 -5.97 1.86
C HIS A 62 -18.45 -5.03 0.74
N VAL A 63 -17.96 -3.78 0.74
CA VAL A 63 -18.33 -2.76 -0.25
C VAL A 63 -17.68 -3.04 -1.60
N ALA A 64 -16.38 -3.32 -1.61
CA ALA A 64 -15.63 -3.67 -2.83
C ALA A 64 -15.80 -5.14 -3.24
N ARG A 65 -16.43 -5.96 -2.38
CA ARG A 65 -16.62 -7.41 -2.52
C ARG A 65 -15.31 -8.13 -2.81
N THR A 66 -14.32 -7.94 -1.94
CA THR A 66 -12.99 -8.53 -2.07
C THR A 66 -12.51 -9.15 -0.77
N TRP A 67 -11.60 -10.10 -0.91
CA TRP A 67 -10.75 -10.64 0.15
C TRP A 67 -9.32 -10.22 -0.12
N ALA A 68 -8.58 -9.91 0.94
CA ALA A 68 -7.18 -9.56 0.83
C ALA A 68 -6.37 -10.10 2.01
N ALA A 69 -5.07 -10.23 1.80
CA ALA A 69 -4.09 -10.52 2.84
C ALA A 69 -2.87 -9.65 2.60
N THR A 70 -2.26 -9.17 3.69
CA THR A 70 -1.11 -8.27 3.66
C THR A 70 0.07 -8.92 4.34
N ALA A 71 1.25 -8.84 3.72
CA ALA A 71 2.52 -9.16 4.37
C ALA A 71 3.41 -7.92 4.47
N ALA A 72 4.13 -7.81 5.60
CA ALA A 72 5.30 -6.95 5.70
C ALA A 72 6.49 -7.61 4.98
N ILE A 73 7.28 -6.79 4.29
CA ILE A 73 8.45 -7.23 3.52
C ILE A 73 9.70 -6.54 4.04
N VAL A 74 10.75 -7.31 4.27
CA VAL A 74 12.11 -6.80 4.44
C VAL A 74 12.87 -7.04 3.14
N HIS A 75 13.26 -5.96 2.47
CA HIS A 75 14.04 -5.99 1.25
C HIS A 75 15.38 -5.26 1.48
N PRO A 76 16.52 -5.75 0.94
CA PRO A 76 17.85 -5.17 1.19
C PRO A 76 18.06 -3.80 0.49
N GLY A 77 16.99 -3.15 0.05
CA GLY A 77 17.01 -1.93 -0.75
C GLY A 77 17.55 -2.12 -2.18
N ILE A 78 17.33 -1.09 -2.99
CA ILE A 78 17.73 -1.03 -4.40
C ILE A 78 18.64 0.16 -4.72
N GLY A 79 18.86 1.07 -3.75
CA GLY A 79 19.55 2.35 -3.97
C GLY A 79 21.00 2.21 -4.39
N MET A 80 21.72 1.26 -3.80
CA MET A 80 23.15 1.00 -4.09
C MET A 80 23.36 -0.17 -5.07
N ARG A 81 22.29 -0.72 -5.65
CA ARG A 81 22.36 -1.87 -6.55
C ARG A 81 22.75 -1.45 -7.96
N GLY A 82 23.55 -2.26 -8.64
CA GLY A 82 23.89 -2.07 -10.05
C GLY A 82 22.68 -2.21 -10.97
N ALA A 83 22.82 -1.80 -12.23
CA ALA A 83 21.73 -1.86 -13.21
C ALA A 83 21.22 -3.31 -13.43
N ASP A 84 22.13 -4.28 -13.49
CA ASP A 84 21.79 -5.69 -13.71
C ASP A 84 21.04 -6.29 -12.51
N ASP A 85 21.45 -5.95 -11.29
CA ASP A 85 20.75 -6.37 -10.07
C ASP A 85 19.32 -5.86 -10.05
N ARG A 86 19.13 -4.57 -10.36
CA ARG A 86 17.79 -3.97 -10.46
C ARG A 86 16.97 -4.58 -11.58
N ALA A 87 17.59 -4.95 -12.70
CA ALA A 87 16.92 -5.63 -13.80
C ALA A 87 16.46 -7.04 -13.42
N ARG A 88 17.29 -7.80 -12.67
CA ARG A 88 16.90 -9.11 -12.14
C ARG A 88 15.73 -9.00 -11.16
N MET A 89 15.79 -8.05 -10.22
CA MET A 89 14.68 -7.78 -9.28
C MET A 89 13.41 -7.33 -10.00
N ALA A 90 13.53 -6.47 -11.03
CA ALA A 90 12.40 -6.04 -11.84
C ALA A 90 11.78 -7.20 -12.63
N LYS A 91 12.61 -8.13 -13.11
CA LYS A 91 12.13 -9.39 -13.71
C LYS A 91 11.40 -10.24 -12.67
N GLY A 92 11.95 -10.40 -11.47
CA GLY A 92 11.27 -11.10 -10.38
C GLY A 92 9.91 -10.51 -10.03
N LEU A 93 9.77 -9.18 -10.05
CA LEU A 93 8.47 -8.52 -9.89
C LEU A 93 7.52 -8.84 -11.06
N ALA A 94 8.01 -8.85 -12.30
CA ALA A 94 7.18 -9.23 -13.44
C ALA A 94 6.73 -10.70 -13.35
N ASP A 95 7.64 -11.61 -12.97
CA ASP A 95 7.36 -13.04 -12.81
C ASP A 95 6.34 -13.29 -11.68
N LEU A 96 6.41 -12.53 -10.57
CA LEU A 96 5.40 -12.51 -9.50
C LEU A 96 4.01 -12.16 -10.05
N ILE A 97 3.91 -11.08 -10.84
CA ILE A 97 2.63 -10.62 -11.39
C ILE A 97 2.09 -11.60 -12.44
N ASP A 98 2.96 -12.19 -13.26
CA ASP A 98 2.60 -13.23 -14.22
C ASP A 98 2.07 -14.47 -13.50
N GLN A 99 2.73 -14.90 -12.41
CA GLN A 99 2.29 -16.02 -11.59
C GLN A 99 0.94 -15.73 -10.92
N ALA A 100 0.78 -14.55 -10.32
CA ALA A 100 -0.50 -14.12 -9.74
C ALA A 100 -1.63 -14.17 -10.77
N GLY A 101 -1.37 -13.73 -12.02
CA GLY A 101 -2.34 -13.80 -13.11
C GLY A 101 -2.71 -15.24 -13.52
N ARG A 102 -1.77 -16.19 -13.46
CA ARG A 102 -2.04 -17.60 -13.79
C ARG A 102 -2.96 -18.30 -12.79
N THR A 103 -3.02 -17.82 -11.54
CA THR A 103 -3.97 -18.35 -10.56
C THR A 103 -5.42 -18.10 -10.97
N GLU A 104 -5.68 -17.11 -11.84
CA GLU A 104 -7.01 -16.54 -12.16
C GLU A 104 -7.80 -16.04 -10.94
N LEU A 105 -7.27 -16.17 -9.72
CA LEU A 105 -7.90 -15.74 -8.48
C LEU A 105 -7.50 -14.30 -8.16
N ILE A 106 -6.20 -14.03 -8.05
CA ILE A 106 -5.67 -12.70 -7.72
C ILE A 106 -6.02 -11.74 -8.86
N ASP A 107 -6.73 -10.66 -8.54
CA ASP A 107 -7.06 -9.63 -9.52
C ASP A 107 -6.25 -8.34 -9.35
N GLU A 108 -5.54 -8.22 -8.23
CA GLU A 108 -4.68 -7.08 -7.97
C GLU A 108 -3.60 -7.41 -6.94
N VAL A 109 -2.38 -6.94 -7.22
CA VAL A 109 -1.27 -6.94 -6.27
C VAL A 109 -0.88 -5.51 -5.96
N LEU A 110 -0.79 -5.17 -4.68
CA LEU A 110 -0.49 -3.85 -4.20
C LEU A 110 0.87 -3.86 -3.49
N LEU A 111 1.78 -2.97 -3.88
CA LEU A 111 3.05 -2.75 -3.19
C LEU A 111 3.05 -1.37 -2.56
N LEU A 112 3.00 -1.32 -1.23
CA LEU A 112 3.02 -0.10 -0.45
C LEU A 112 4.39 0.08 0.20
N VAL A 113 5.00 1.24 0.04
CA VAL A 113 6.17 1.64 0.82
C VAL A 113 5.86 2.96 1.50
N ARG A 114 6.10 3.03 2.80
CA ARG A 114 5.94 4.27 3.57
C ARG A 114 7.15 4.53 4.46
N THR A 115 7.50 5.80 4.61
CA THR A 115 8.52 6.24 5.54
C THR A 115 7.93 6.33 6.93
N VAL A 116 8.76 5.98 7.88
CA VAL A 116 8.53 6.10 9.31
C VAL A 116 9.80 6.76 9.84
N PRO A 117 9.79 8.02 10.31
CA PRO A 117 10.88 8.59 11.04
C PRO A 117 11.17 7.68 12.20
N GLU A 118 12.46 7.60 12.45
CA GLU A 118 12.98 7.03 13.66
C GLU A 118 12.55 7.96 14.81
N ASP A 119 11.68 7.45 15.68
CA ASP A 119 11.34 8.10 16.95
C ASP A 119 12.38 7.78 18.03
N GLY A 120 13.29 6.84 17.76
CA GLY A 120 14.42 6.51 18.62
C GLY A 120 14.12 5.42 19.63
N ALA A 121 12.85 5.02 19.80
CA ALA A 121 12.41 4.12 20.88
C ALA A 121 13.17 2.77 20.85
N GLU A 122 13.26 2.11 19.69
CA GLU A 122 14.00 0.85 19.54
C GLU A 122 15.50 1.03 19.84
N ARG A 123 16.08 2.19 19.49
CA ARG A 123 17.50 2.50 19.72
C ARG A 123 17.76 2.87 21.19
N ASP A 124 16.86 3.61 21.83
CA ASP A 124 16.89 3.95 23.26
C ASP A 124 16.88 2.67 24.10
N GLU A 125 16.01 1.73 23.76
CA GLU A 125 15.98 0.40 24.36
C GLU A 125 17.28 -0.36 24.18
N TRP A 126 17.78 -0.43 22.94
CA TRP A 126 19.04 -1.11 22.67
C TRP A 126 20.18 -0.51 23.49
N ILE A 127 20.27 0.82 23.55
CA ILE A 127 21.27 1.52 24.36
C ILE A 127 21.06 1.22 25.83
N ARG A 128 19.84 1.29 26.36
CA ARG A 128 19.55 1.00 27.77
C ARG A 128 19.98 -0.41 28.16
N ARG A 129 19.73 -1.42 27.31
CA ARG A 129 20.16 -2.81 27.54
C ARG A 129 21.67 -3.01 27.41
N HIS A 130 22.35 -2.28 26.53
CA HIS A 130 23.76 -2.50 26.22
C HIS A 130 24.71 -1.45 26.82
N ARG A 131 24.19 -0.46 27.55
CA ARG A 131 24.99 0.59 28.21
C ARG A 131 25.64 0.02 29.47
N ARG A 132 26.96 0.21 29.57
CA ARG A 132 27.70 -0.13 30.79
C ARG A 132 27.42 0.90 31.90
N PRO A 133 27.02 0.46 33.11
CA PRO A 133 26.79 1.35 34.24
C PRO A 133 28.03 2.19 34.59
N ASP A 134 29.22 1.58 34.50
CA ASP A 134 30.49 2.21 34.90
C ASP A 134 31.20 2.97 33.76
N GLY A 135 30.49 3.27 32.67
CA GLY A 135 31.05 4.03 31.55
C GLY A 135 31.47 5.46 31.95
N PRO A 136 32.44 6.08 31.24
CA PRO A 136 32.76 7.50 31.44
C PRO A 136 31.55 8.40 31.17
N VAL A 137 31.29 9.36 32.07
CA VAL A 137 30.11 10.25 32.01
C VAL A 137 30.08 11.06 30.71
N GLN A 138 31.22 11.60 30.28
CA GLN A 138 31.35 12.39 29.06
C GLN A 138 31.07 11.56 27.79
N ALA A 139 31.52 10.31 27.76
CA ALA A 139 31.25 9.42 26.62
C ALA A 139 29.75 9.10 26.49
N ARG A 140 29.03 8.96 27.62
CA ARG A 140 27.57 8.82 27.63
C ARG A 140 26.88 10.08 27.11
N ALA A 141 27.25 11.25 27.61
CA ALA A 141 26.67 12.52 27.17
C ALA A 141 26.85 12.75 25.65
N ILE A 142 28.05 12.47 25.12
CA ILE A 142 28.31 12.56 23.67
C ILE A 142 27.44 11.57 22.88
N ASN A 143 27.29 10.33 23.37
CA ASN A 143 26.44 9.33 22.72
C ASN A 143 24.96 9.76 22.72
N ASP A 144 24.48 10.30 23.85
CA ASP A 144 23.11 10.81 24.01
C ASP A 144 22.85 11.99 23.05
N ASP A 145 23.80 12.91 22.90
CA ASP A 145 23.69 14.04 21.98
C ASP A 145 23.73 13.60 20.50
N LEU A 146 24.66 12.70 20.14
CA LEU A 146 24.74 12.12 18.80
C LEU A 146 23.45 11.38 18.46
N GLN A 147 22.92 10.61 19.40
CA GLN A 147 21.67 9.87 19.22
C GLN A 147 20.50 10.82 18.96
N ARG A 148 20.36 11.89 19.74
CA ARG A 148 19.28 12.87 19.59
C ARG A 148 19.28 13.48 18.18
N VAL A 149 20.46 13.84 17.68
CA VAL A 149 20.64 14.41 16.35
C VAL A 149 20.39 13.37 15.25
N LEU A 150 20.97 12.17 15.37
CA LEU A 150 20.85 11.11 14.35
C LEU A 150 19.44 10.54 14.25
N THR A 151 18.71 10.46 15.35
CA THR A 151 17.32 9.98 15.39
C THR A 151 16.40 10.92 14.61
N GLN A 152 16.52 12.24 14.84
CA GLN A 152 15.74 13.24 14.10
C GLN A 152 15.99 13.21 12.58
N ALA A 153 17.18 12.81 12.16
CA ALA A 153 17.56 12.72 10.76
C ALA A 153 17.29 11.35 10.12
N SER A 154 16.96 10.32 10.91
CA SER A 154 16.83 8.95 10.42
C SER A 154 15.41 8.65 9.96
N VAL A 155 15.32 8.01 8.80
CA VAL A 155 14.06 7.64 8.16
C VAL A 155 14.12 6.13 7.89
N ARG A 156 13.27 5.38 8.58
CA ARG A 156 13.00 3.98 8.30
C ARG A 156 11.93 3.87 7.21
N THR A 157 11.93 2.75 6.50
CA THR A 157 10.85 2.42 5.55
C THR A 157 10.18 1.14 5.97
N GLU A 158 8.86 1.14 5.93
CA GLU A 158 8.04 -0.07 5.96
C GLU A 158 7.60 -0.38 4.54
N ALA A 159 7.65 -1.66 4.17
CA ALA A 159 7.18 -2.14 2.88
C ALA A 159 6.15 -3.24 3.10
N PHE A 160 5.06 -3.19 2.35
CA PHE A 160 3.97 -4.14 2.41
C PHE A 160 3.63 -4.63 1.00
N VAL A 161 3.21 -5.89 0.92
CA VAL A 161 2.50 -6.45 -0.23
C VAL A 161 1.11 -6.84 0.20
N THR A 162 0.09 -6.47 -0.58
CA THR A 162 -1.26 -6.95 -0.39
C THR A 162 -1.72 -7.65 -1.66
N ILE A 163 -2.23 -8.86 -1.52
CA ILE A 163 -2.91 -9.57 -2.61
C ILE A 163 -4.41 -9.40 -2.43
N VAL A 164 -5.12 -9.12 -3.52
CA VAL A 164 -6.56 -8.89 -3.53
C VAL A 164 -7.22 -9.91 -4.47
N VAL A 165 -8.31 -10.50 -3.98
CA VAL A 165 -9.08 -11.54 -4.66
C VAL A 165 -10.57 -11.16 -4.61
N PRO A 166 -11.29 -11.16 -5.76
CA PRO A 166 -12.72 -10.89 -5.76
C PRO A 166 -13.51 -11.99 -5.05
N GLU A 167 -14.55 -11.59 -4.32
CA GLU A 167 -15.50 -12.48 -3.66
C GLU A 167 -16.09 -13.51 -4.64
N THR A 168 -16.37 -13.09 -5.88
CA THR A 168 -16.94 -13.97 -6.93
C THR A 168 -16.01 -15.09 -7.38
N ARG A 169 -14.69 -14.93 -7.23
CA ARG A 169 -13.69 -15.94 -7.61
C ARG A 169 -13.35 -16.84 -6.43
N ILE A 170 -13.02 -16.23 -5.30
CA ILE A 170 -12.68 -16.98 -4.08
C ILE A 170 -13.86 -17.79 -3.57
N GLY A 171 -15.09 -17.27 -3.66
CA GLY A 171 -16.29 -17.99 -3.22
C GLY A 171 -16.58 -19.26 -4.03
N LYS A 172 -16.12 -19.34 -5.29
CA LYS A 172 -16.21 -20.57 -6.09
C LYS A 172 -15.17 -21.59 -5.63
N ALA A 173 -13.90 -21.18 -5.52
CA ALA A 173 -12.82 -22.04 -5.06
C ALA A 173 -13.06 -22.55 -3.62
N ALA A 174 -13.59 -21.70 -2.75
CA ALA A 174 -13.89 -22.06 -1.37
C ALA A 174 -14.98 -23.13 -1.22
N ARG A 175 -15.80 -23.42 -2.26
CA ARG A 175 -16.81 -24.48 -2.20
C ARG A 175 -16.20 -25.87 -2.03
N GLU A 176 -15.01 -26.06 -2.58
CA GLU A 176 -14.25 -27.31 -2.51
C GLU A 176 -13.40 -27.38 -1.23
N ALA A 177 -13.15 -26.23 -0.59
CA ALA A 177 -12.31 -26.09 0.60
C ALA A 177 -13.07 -25.93 1.93
N GLY A 178 -14.35 -26.29 1.99
CA GLY A 178 -15.15 -26.26 3.24
C GLY A 178 -16.13 -25.09 3.39
N ARG A 179 -16.21 -24.18 2.40
CA ARG A 179 -17.09 -22.98 2.37
C ARG A 179 -16.80 -22.00 3.52
N GLY A 180 -17.62 -20.95 3.62
CA GLY A 180 -17.50 -19.95 4.69
C GLY A 180 -16.17 -19.18 4.69
N VAL A 181 -15.82 -18.63 5.85
CA VAL A 181 -14.55 -17.91 6.07
C VAL A 181 -13.37 -18.88 6.01
N GLU A 182 -13.51 -20.07 6.60
CA GLU A 182 -12.45 -21.09 6.65
C GLU A 182 -12.03 -21.57 5.25
N GLY A 183 -12.99 -21.89 4.37
CA GLY A 183 -12.66 -22.29 3.00
C GLY A 183 -12.04 -21.17 2.18
N ARG A 184 -12.40 -19.91 2.45
CA ARG A 184 -11.73 -18.75 1.83
C ARG A 184 -10.31 -18.59 2.37
N ALA A 185 -10.10 -18.80 3.66
CA ALA A 185 -8.78 -18.78 4.28
C ALA A 185 -7.83 -19.81 3.66
N GLN A 186 -8.30 -21.05 3.45
CA GLN A 186 -7.49 -22.09 2.82
C GLN A 186 -7.06 -21.72 1.39
N VAL A 187 -7.98 -21.13 0.60
CA VAL A 187 -7.64 -20.64 -0.74
C VAL A 187 -6.62 -19.49 -0.66
N MET A 188 -6.81 -18.54 0.27
CA MET A 188 -5.85 -17.44 0.47
C MET A 188 -4.46 -17.95 0.87
N TYR A 189 -4.36 -18.98 1.70
CA TYR A 189 -3.08 -19.55 2.14
C TYR A 189 -2.28 -20.16 1.00
N GLY A 190 -2.93 -20.83 0.04
CA GLY A 190 -2.27 -21.26 -1.18
C GLY A 190 -1.67 -20.09 -1.98
N LEU A 191 -2.48 -19.04 -2.18
CA LEU A 191 -2.04 -17.83 -2.90
C LEU A 191 -0.90 -17.11 -2.18
N MET A 192 -0.97 -17.01 -0.86
CA MET A 192 0.06 -16.41 -0.01
C MET A 192 1.39 -17.16 -0.12
N ALA A 193 1.37 -18.49 -0.09
CA ALA A 193 2.57 -19.31 -0.21
C ALA A 193 3.25 -19.12 -1.58
N GLU A 194 2.48 -19.07 -2.67
CA GLU A 194 3.01 -18.81 -4.02
C GLU A 194 3.66 -17.43 -4.13
N VAL A 195 2.96 -16.40 -3.62
CA VAL A 195 3.43 -15.00 -3.64
C VAL A 195 4.69 -14.85 -2.78
N GLU A 196 4.72 -15.45 -1.60
CA GLU A 196 5.87 -15.44 -0.71
C GLU A 196 7.11 -16.05 -1.36
N ALA A 197 6.97 -17.21 -2.02
CA ALA A 197 8.07 -17.86 -2.72
C ALA A 197 8.68 -16.97 -3.80
N GLN A 198 7.85 -16.25 -4.57
CA GLN A 198 8.30 -15.33 -5.61
C GLN A 198 8.96 -14.07 -5.04
N LEU A 199 8.43 -13.53 -3.93
CA LEU A 199 9.02 -12.38 -3.23
C LEU A 199 10.42 -12.71 -2.70
N LYS A 200 10.60 -13.86 -2.06
CA LYS A 200 11.90 -14.31 -1.55
C LYS A 200 12.87 -14.69 -2.67
N GLY A 201 12.36 -15.30 -3.75
CA GLY A 201 13.15 -15.72 -4.90
C GLY A 201 13.53 -14.56 -5.81
N GLY A 202 12.68 -14.27 -6.81
CA GLY A 202 13.01 -13.36 -7.90
C GLY A 202 13.15 -11.90 -7.48
N LEU A 203 12.33 -11.44 -6.53
CA LEU A 203 12.39 -10.05 -6.04
C LEU A 203 13.53 -9.83 -5.04
N GLY A 204 13.95 -10.87 -4.32
CA GLY A 204 15.06 -10.82 -3.36
C GLY A 204 14.68 -10.26 -1.99
N ALA A 205 13.44 -10.42 -1.56
CA ALA A 205 13.04 -10.14 -0.18
C ALA A 205 13.75 -11.09 0.79
N VAL A 206 14.30 -10.55 1.88
CA VAL A 206 14.96 -11.34 2.93
C VAL A 206 13.94 -11.95 3.89
N ALA A 207 12.86 -11.21 4.16
CA ALA A 207 11.76 -11.69 4.97
C ALA A 207 10.42 -11.26 4.38
N VAL A 208 9.44 -12.13 4.53
CA VAL A 208 8.03 -11.90 4.21
C VAL A 208 7.24 -12.43 5.39
N THR A 209 6.47 -11.57 6.03
CA THR A 209 5.69 -11.91 7.23
C THR A 209 4.25 -11.51 6.98
N TRP A 210 3.38 -12.48 6.77
CA TRP A 210 1.93 -12.25 6.66
C TRP A 210 1.38 -11.78 8.00
N LEU A 211 0.75 -10.61 8.00
CA LEU A 211 0.38 -9.92 9.22
C LEU A 211 -0.77 -10.65 9.93
N THR A 212 -0.62 -10.82 11.23
CA THR A 212 -1.69 -11.21 12.14
C THR A 212 -2.66 -10.04 12.36
N SER A 213 -3.81 -10.32 12.99
CA SER A 213 -4.82 -9.30 13.27
C SER A 213 -4.26 -8.14 14.11
N PRO A 214 -3.51 -8.37 15.22
CA PRO A 214 -2.88 -7.29 15.99
C PRO A 214 -1.83 -6.50 15.21
N GLU A 215 -0.96 -7.17 14.45
CA GLU A 215 0.08 -6.49 13.66
C GLU A 215 -0.52 -5.61 12.56
N LEU A 216 -1.61 -6.07 11.93
CA LEU A 216 -2.34 -5.30 10.94
C LEU A 216 -3.07 -4.09 11.56
N ALA A 217 -3.61 -4.24 12.78
CA ALA A 217 -4.20 -3.13 13.54
C ALA A 217 -3.16 -2.05 13.86
N VAL A 218 -1.94 -2.44 14.29
CA VAL A 218 -0.81 -1.52 14.49
C VAL A 218 -0.43 -0.82 13.18
N ALA A 219 -0.35 -1.54 12.07
CA ALA A 219 -0.04 -0.96 10.76
C ALA A 219 -1.11 0.05 10.30
N CYS A 220 -2.38 -0.21 10.62
CA CYS A 220 -3.50 0.71 10.40
C CYS A 220 -3.38 1.96 11.28
N ARG A 221 -3.21 1.79 12.60
CA ARG A 221 -3.10 2.89 13.56
C ARG A 221 -1.96 3.83 13.23
N THR A 222 -0.78 3.29 12.99
CA THR A 222 0.40 4.09 12.60
C THR A 222 0.28 4.73 11.21
N GLY A 223 -0.65 4.26 10.37
CA GLY A 223 -1.01 4.91 9.12
C GLY A 223 -1.78 6.22 9.36
N PHE A 224 -2.78 6.21 10.25
CA PHE A 224 -3.58 7.38 10.64
C PHE A 224 -2.85 8.30 11.62
N ALA A 225 -2.25 7.74 12.66
CA ALA A 225 -1.54 8.47 13.70
C ALA A 225 -0.06 8.03 13.73
N PRO A 226 0.79 8.53 12.81
CA PRO A 226 2.19 8.14 12.77
C PRO A 226 3.00 8.44 14.04
N GLY A 227 2.50 9.31 14.92
CA GLY A 227 3.12 9.64 16.20
C GLY A 227 2.94 8.57 17.28
N ASP A 228 1.98 7.65 17.11
CA ASP A 228 1.65 6.63 18.12
C ASP A 228 2.66 5.47 18.14
N ARG A 229 3.52 5.38 17.12
CA ARG A 229 4.49 4.30 16.99
C ARG A 229 5.36 4.13 18.23
N ALA A 230 5.97 5.22 18.71
CA ALA A 230 6.91 5.18 19.84
C ALA A 230 6.26 4.51 21.06
N GLY A 231 5.05 4.95 21.43
CA GLY A 231 4.32 4.39 22.56
C GLY A 231 3.91 2.92 22.37
N ILE A 232 3.55 2.52 21.14
CA ILE A 232 3.25 1.11 20.82
C ILE A 232 4.51 0.25 20.94
N VAL A 233 5.65 0.73 20.44
CA VAL A 233 6.94 0.03 20.55
C VAL A 233 7.35 -0.11 22.01
N ASP A 234 7.24 0.95 22.81
CA ASP A 234 7.53 0.93 24.24
C ASP A 234 6.66 -0.10 24.98
N ALA A 235 5.35 -0.14 24.68
CA ALA A 235 4.43 -1.11 25.27
C ALA A 235 4.77 -2.57 24.88
N LEU A 236 5.11 -2.82 23.61
CA LEU A 236 5.56 -4.14 23.15
C LEU A 236 6.85 -4.58 23.85
N LEU A 237 7.79 -3.65 24.07
CA LEU A 237 9.04 -3.92 24.77
C LEU A 237 8.83 -4.21 26.25
N ALA A 238 7.99 -3.44 26.93
CA ALA A 238 7.61 -3.66 28.32
C ALA A 238 6.90 -5.02 28.50
N ALA A 239 5.94 -5.35 27.64
CA ALA A 239 5.30 -6.67 27.64
C ALA A 239 6.29 -7.82 27.41
N ALA A 240 7.24 -7.65 26.47
CA ALA A 240 8.30 -8.64 26.22
C ALA A 240 9.25 -8.81 27.42
N ASN A 241 9.38 -7.81 28.28
CA ASN A 241 10.13 -7.88 29.53
C ASN A 241 9.31 -8.47 30.70
N GLY A 242 8.06 -8.87 30.47
CA GLY A 242 7.18 -9.47 31.47
C GLY A 242 6.43 -8.44 32.32
N GLU A 243 6.38 -7.18 31.91
CA GLU A 243 5.54 -6.16 32.56
C GLU A 243 4.07 -6.37 32.17
N ASP A 244 3.17 -6.17 33.13
CA ASP A 244 1.71 -6.25 32.93
C ASP A 244 1.20 -4.96 32.27
N VAL A 245 1.37 -4.87 30.95
CA VAL A 245 0.96 -3.73 30.13
C VAL A 245 0.16 -4.17 28.91
N THR A 246 -0.76 -3.31 28.46
CA THR A 246 -1.48 -3.53 27.19
C THR A 246 -0.59 -3.12 26.02
N ALA A 247 -0.06 -4.10 25.30
CA ALA A 247 0.77 -3.87 24.11
C ALA A 247 -0.03 -3.92 22.80
N ASP A 248 -1.25 -4.46 22.84
CA ASP A 248 -2.09 -4.62 21.66
C ASP A 248 -2.82 -3.31 21.30
N VAL A 249 -3.07 -3.13 20.01
CA VAL A 249 -3.95 -2.09 19.49
C VAL A 249 -5.28 -2.72 19.11
N PRO A 250 -6.38 -2.48 19.87
CA PRO A 250 -7.70 -2.98 19.52
C PRO A 250 -8.18 -2.47 18.16
N TRP A 251 -8.93 -3.27 17.41
CA TRP A 251 -9.49 -2.85 16.12
C TRP A 251 -10.45 -1.66 16.22
N ALA A 252 -11.20 -1.58 17.31
CA ALA A 252 -12.07 -0.43 17.61
C ALA A 252 -11.29 0.89 17.80
N MET A 253 -9.97 0.80 17.99
CA MET A 253 -9.06 1.93 18.19
C MET A 253 -7.97 2.01 17.11
N ALA A 254 -7.96 1.09 16.13
CA ALA A 254 -6.96 1.05 15.06
C ALA A 254 -7.17 2.15 14.00
N GLY A 255 -8.39 2.67 13.89
CA GLY A 255 -8.73 3.83 13.07
C GLY A 255 -8.32 5.17 13.69
N PRO A 256 -8.61 6.29 13.02
CA PRO A 256 -8.47 7.61 13.61
C PRO A 256 -9.59 7.85 14.63
N SER A 257 -9.34 8.65 15.66
CA SER A 257 -10.39 9.19 16.53
C SER A 257 -11.38 10.07 15.76
N GLY A 258 -10.91 10.79 14.75
CA GLY A 258 -11.77 11.54 13.84
C GLY A 258 -11.10 11.83 12.52
N ALA A 259 -11.89 11.86 11.46
CA ALA A 259 -11.41 12.19 10.12
C ALA A 259 -12.42 13.02 9.34
N ASP A 260 -11.92 13.86 8.44
CA ASP A 260 -12.73 14.75 7.61
C ASP A 260 -12.09 14.86 6.22
N VAL A 261 -12.92 14.63 5.20
CA VAL A 261 -12.52 14.81 3.81
C VAL A 261 -12.64 16.28 3.48
N VAL A 262 -11.51 16.96 3.33
CA VAL A 262 -11.45 18.35 2.87
C VAL A 262 -11.10 18.37 1.38
N ALA A 263 -11.56 19.38 0.65
CA ALA A 263 -11.39 19.42 -0.80
C ALA A 263 -9.92 19.29 -1.27
N ARG A 264 -8.96 19.76 -0.48
CA ARG A 264 -7.53 19.84 -0.85
C ARG A 264 -6.60 18.96 -0.03
N HIS A 265 -7.11 18.28 1.01
CA HIS A 265 -6.35 17.36 1.85
C HIS A 265 -7.32 16.48 2.64
N TYR A 266 -6.83 15.35 3.15
CA TYR A 266 -7.55 14.53 4.12
C TYR A 266 -7.06 14.87 5.52
N SER A 267 -7.97 15.26 6.41
CA SER A 267 -7.68 15.61 7.80
C SER A 267 -8.04 14.40 8.67
N HIS A 268 -7.12 13.92 9.50
CA HIS A 268 -7.33 12.77 10.38
C HIS A 268 -6.48 12.91 11.63
N ASP A 269 -7.04 12.60 12.80
CA ASP A 269 -6.39 12.81 14.12
C ASP A 269 -5.64 14.15 14.21
N ALA A 270 -4.34 14.13 14.56
CA ALA A 270 -3.46 15.30 14.62
C ALA A 270 -2.72 15.57 13.29
N TRP A 271 -3.16 14.98 12.18
CA TRP A 271 -2.44 14.89 10.91
C TRP A 271 -3.27 15.35 9.71
N ASN A 272 -2.57 15.77 8.65
CA ASN A 272 -3.16 16.09 7.36
C ASN A 272 -2.39 15.37 6.25
N SER A 273 -3.11 14.84 5.27
CA SER A 273 -2.54 14.12 4.12
C SER A 273 -2.94 14.72 2.78
N ILE A 274 -1.99 14.78 1.84
CA ILE A 274 -2.24 15.12 0.44
C ILE A 274 -1.75 13.98 -0.44
N SER A 275 -2.60 13.58 -1.38
CA SER A 275 -2.36 12.47 -2.27
C SER A 275 -2.31 12.93 -3.73
N ALA A 276 -1.39 12.34 -4.49
CA ALA A 276 -1.27 12.54 -5.93
C ALA A 276 -1.13 11.18 -6.62
N THR A 277 -1.92 10.95 -7.66
CA THR A 277 -1.74 9.77 -8.52
C THR A 277 -0.75 10.05 -9.63
N ILE A 278 -0.06 8.99 -10.04
CA ILE A 278 0.81 8.97 -11.21
C ILE A 278 0.46 7.78 -12.08
N LYS A 279 0.50 8.02 -13.39
CA LYS A 279 0.44 6.95 -14.38
C LYS A 279 1.86 6.50 -14.70
N LEU A 280 2.13 5.20 -14.56
CA LEU A 280 3.43 4.66 -14.93
C LEU A 280 3.58 4.65 -16.47
N PRO A 281 4.80 4.95 -16.98
CA PRO A 281 5.05 5.02 -18.41
C PRO A 281 4.86 3.66 -19.07
N VAL A 282 4.33 3.69 -20.29
CA VAL A 282 4.05 2.48 -21.08
C VAL A 282 5.31 1.66 -21.35
N LYS A 283 6.46 2.33 -21.52
CA LYS A 283 7.76 1.67 -21.73
C LYS A 283 8.32 1.00 -20.47
N GLY A 284 7.63 1.10 -19.34
CA GLY A 284 8.12 0.70 -18.03
C GLY A 284 8.98 1.79 -17.39
N ALA A 285 9.18 1.66 -16.08
CA ALA A 285 10.09 2.49 -15.31
C ALA A 285 11.19 1.60 -14.72
N VAL A 286 12.38 2.17 -14.52
CA VAL A 286 13.45 1.47 -13.80
C VAL A 286 13.01 1.25 -12.35
N LEU A 287 13.33 0.08 -11.80
CA LEU A 287 13.07 -0.20 -10.40
C LEU A 287 13.79 0.84 -9.54
N GLY A 288 13.02 1.56 -8.70
CA GLY A 288 13.53 2.66 -7.88
C GLY A 288 13.37 4.05 -8.48
N ALA A 289 12.76 4.20 -9.66
CA ALA A 289 12.50 5.52 -10.26
C ALA A 289 11.74 6.48 -9.32
N LEU A 290 10.88 5.94 -8.43
CA LEU A 290 10.10 6.73 -7.47
C LEU A 290 10.80 6.98 -6.14
N ALA A 291 12.08 6.58 -5.97
CA ALA A 291 12.81 6.81 -4.73
C ALA A 291 12.76 8.26 -4.20
N PRO A 292 12.83 9.32 -5.05
CA PRO A 292 12.73 10.70 -4.57
C PRO A 292 11.40 11.03 -3.86
N VAL A 293 10.33 10.28 -4.10
CA VAL A 293 9.03 10.46 -3.43
C VAL A 293 9.12 10.12 -1.95
N LEU A 294 9.98 9.16 -1.58
CA LEU A 294 10.17 8.68 -0.21
C LEU A 294 11.20 9.50 0.58
N THR A 295 11.69 10.63 0.08
CA THR A 295 12.62 11.48 0.84
C THR A 295 11.82 12.55 1.60
N PRO A 296 11.69 12.47 2.93
CA PRO A 296 11.10 13.54 3.72
C PRO A 296 11.97 14.79 3.65
N THR A 297 11.35 15.95 3.74
CA THR A 297 12.03 17.25 3.69
C THR A 297 12.18 17.90 5.07
N GLU A 298 11.29 17.60 6.01
CA GLU A 298 11.34 18.10 7.39
C GLU A 298 11.00 17.02 8.42
N PRO A 299 11.41 17.21 9.69
CA PRO A 299 11.02 16.32 10.78
C PRO A 299 9.51 16.17 10.89
N GLY A 300 9.05 14.95 11.19
CA GLY A 300 7.63 14.63 11.32
C GLY A 300 6.91 14.37 9.98
N GLU A 301 7.49 14.72 8.84
CA GLU A 301 6.93 14.43 7.52
C GLU A 301 6.99 12.93 7.21
N ARG A 302 5.84 12.36 6.81
CA ARG A 302 5.73 10.99 6.30
C ARG A 302 5.51 11.01 4.80
N ARG A 303 6.19 10.13 4.10
CA ARG A 303 6.03 9.88 2.67
C ARG A 303 5.57 8.45 2.47
N SER A 304 4.71 8.24 1.52
CA SER A 304 4.31 6.90 1.10
C SER A 304 4.06 6.89 -0.38
N PHE A 305 4.21 5.71 -0.97
CA PHE A 305 3.62 5.44 -2.26
C PHE A 305 3.13 4.01 -2.33
N LEU A 306 2.04 3.83 -3.06
CA LEU A 306 1.51 2.56 -3.50
C LEU A 306 1.80 2.42 -4.99
N VAL A 307 2.27 1.25 -5.43
CA VAL A 307 2.13 0.80 -6.82
C VAL A 307 1.11 -0.32 -6.86
N ALA A 308 0.00 -0.09 -7.55
CA ALA A 308 -1.03 -1.08 -7.77
C ALA A 308 -0.83 -1.75 -9.13
N PHE A 309 -0.95 -3.08 -9.16
CA PHE A 309 -0.91 -3.90 -10.35
C PHE A 309 -2.24 -4.62 -10.54
N PRO A 310 -3.27 -3.95 -11.11
CA PRO A 310 -4.50 -4.63 -11.52
C PRO A 310 -4.20 -5.65 -12.60
N ILE A 311 -4.61 -6.90 -12.39
CA ILE A 311 -4.40 -8.04 -13.28
C ILE A 311 -5.71 -8.34 -14.02
N LEU A 312 -5.67 -8.24 -15.34
CA LEU A 312 -6.79 -8.67 -16.16
C LEU A 312 -6.83 -10.20 -16.23
N SER A 313 -8.00 -10.81 -15.98
CA SER A 313 -8.26 -12.22 -16.28
C SER A 313 -7.91 -12.53 -17.74
N GLN A 314 -7.46 -13.74 -18.06
CA GLN A 314 -7.07 -14.12 -19.42
C GLN A 314 -8.17 -13.85 -20.47
N ALA A 315 -9.43 -14.15 -20.14
CA ALA A 315 -10.57 -13.89 -21.04
C ALA A 315 -10.75 -12.39 -21.35
N LYS A 316 -10.65 -11.52 -20.33
CA LYS A 316 -10.75 -10.07 -20.49
C LYS A 316 -9.55 -9.49 -21.23
N ALA A 317 -8.35 -10.01 -20.94
CA ALA A 317 -7.12 -9.64 -21.65
C ALA A 317 -7.24 -10.00 -23.14
N ALA A 318 -7.64 -11.23 -23.48
CA ALA A 318 -7.84 -11.68 -24.86
C ALA A 318 -8.85 -10.82 -25.61
N ARG A 319 -10.01 -10.55 -25.00
CA ARG A 319 -11.04 -9.69 -25.61
C ARG A 319 -10.54 -8.25 -25.84
N GLN A 320 -9.82 -7.69 -24.88
CA GLN A 320 -9.29 -6.33 -24.99
C GLN A 320 -8.18 -6.22 -26.03
N THR A 321 -7.30 -7.22 -26.11
CA THR A 321 -6.24 -7.29 -27.12
C THR A 321 -6.85 -7.42 -28.51
N ALA A 322 -7.77 -8.39 -28.74
CA ALA A 322 -8.43 -8.59 -30.03
C ALA A 322 -9.17 -7.33 -30.51
N SER A 323 -9.87 -6.63 -29.62
CA SER A 323 -10.55 -5.37 -29.98
C SER A 323 -9.57 -4.25 -30.36
N ARG A 324 -8.40 -4.18 -29.71
CA ARG A 324 -7.38 -3.16 -29.99
C ARG A 324 -6.58 -3.47 -31.25
N GLU A 325 -6.28 -4.75 -31.47
CA GLU A 325 -5.68 -5.27 -32.69
C GLU A 325 -6.55 -4.92 -33.89
N TRP A 326 -7.83 -5.30 -33.84
CA TRP A 326 -8.78 -4.99 -34.91
C TRP A 326 -8.87 -3.48 -35.20
N ALA A 327 -8.90 -2.64 -34.17
CA ALA A 327 -8.89 -1.19 -34.33
C ALA A 327 -7.57 -0.64 -34.91
N ALA A 328 -6.43 -1.22 -34.51
CA ALA A 328 -5.12 -0.84 -35.01
C ALA A 328 -4.94 -1.24 -36.49
N ASP A 329 -5.33 -2.45 -36.85
CA ASP A 329 -5.23 -3.00 -38.20
C ASP A 329 -6.20 -2.32 -39.17
N MET A 330 -7.46 -2.11 -38.75
CA MET A 330 -8.42 -1.30 -39.52
C MET A 330 -7.90 0.12 -39.73
N GLY A 331 -7.37 0.74 -38.67
CA GLY A 331 -6.80 2.09 -38.75
C GLY A 331 -5.58 2.15 -39.66
N GLN A 332 -4.72 1.13 -39.64
CA GLN A 332 -3.54 1.04 -40.50
C GLN A 332 -3.94 0.80 -41.96
N GLY A 333 -4.80 -0.18 -42.23
CA GLY A 333 -5.27 -0.51 -43.59
C GLY A 333 -6.05 0.64 -44.26
N LEU A 334 -6.87 1.38 -43.51
CA LEU A 334 -7.54 2.58 -44.04
C LEU A 334 -6.54 3.68 -44.44
N ARG A 335 -5.46 3.87 -43.67
CA ARG A 335 -4.44 4.88 -43.96
C ARG A 335 -3.50 4.49 -45.10
N GLU A 336 -3.16 3.21 -45.20
CA GLU A 336 -2.40 2.67 -46.33
C GLU A 336 -3.18 2.84 -47.64
N ARG A 337 -4.49 2.53 -47.63
CA ARG A 337 -5.37 2.81 -48.77
C ARG A 337 -5.48 4.31 -49.09
N ALA A 338 -5.48 5.17 -48.08
CA ALA A 338 -5.50 6.62 -48.24
C ALA A 338 -4.13 7.27 -48.53
N ARG A 339 -3.03 6.48 -48.66
CA ARG A 339 -1.64 6.96 -48.83
C ARG A 339 -1.21 8.02 -47.80
N MET A 340 -1.77 8.01 -46.59
CA MET A 340 -1.46 9.00 -45.55
C MET A 340 -0.21 8.61 -44.77
N ARG A 341 0.70 9.56 -44.54
CA ARG A 341 1.89 9.34 -43.70
C ARG A 341 1.50 9.11 -42.24
N SER A 342 1.92 7.98 -41.67
CA SER A 342 1.75 7.69 -40.25
C SER A 342 2.69 8.54 -39.39
N THR A 343 2.14 9.23 -38.40
CA THR A 343 2.92 9.99 -37.41
C THR A 343 3.61 9.05 -36.42
N THR A 344 4.71 9.49 -35.81
CA THR A 344 5.48 8.71 -34.82
C THR A 344 4.59 8.21 -33.67
N LYS A 345 3.68 9.06 -33.18
CA LYS A 345 2.72 8.72 -32.12
C LYS A 345 1.82 7.53 -32.48
N ILE A 346 1.41 7.41 -33.74
CA ILE A 346 0.56 6.31 -34.21
C ILE A 346 1.38 5.02 -34.35
N ARG A 347 2.62 5.11 -34.84
CA ARG A 347 3.52 3.95 -34.91
C ARG A 347 3.84 3.40 -33.52
N ASP A 348 4.09 4.28 -32.56
CA ASP A 348 4.32 3.89 -31.16
C ASP A 348 3.09 3.19 -30.56
N ALA A 349 1.89 3.67 -30.86
CA ALA A 349 0.65 3.04 -30.42
C ALA A 349 0.43 1.65 -31.05
N ALA A 350 0.73 1.48 -32.34
CA ALA A 350 0.65 0.18 -33.01
C ALA A 350 1.71 -0.80 -32.48
N ALA A 351 2.95 -0.33 -32.29
CA ALA A 351 4.02 -1.12 -31.67
C ALA A 351 3.67 -1.54 -30.24
N GLN A 352 2.94 -0.69 -29.50
CA GLN A 352 2.43 -1.01 -28.17
C GLN A 352 1.41 -2.16 -28.20
N VAL A 353 0.48 -2.15 -29.17
CA VAL A 353 -0.51 -3.23 -29.31
C VAL A 353 0.20 -4.56 -29.62
N ARG A 354 1.14 -4.56 -30.57
CA ARG A 354 1.94 -5.75 -30.91
C ARG A 354 2.82 -6.25 -29.76
N ALA A 355 3.40 -5.33 -28.98
CA ALA A 355 4.20 -5.70 -27.80
C ALA A 355 3.32 -6.32 -26.70
N LEU A 356 2.07 -5.85 -26.55
CA LEU A 356 1.11 -6.42 -25.62
C LEU A 356 0.67 -7.82 -26.07
N GLU A 357 0.39 -7.99 -27.35
CA GLU A 357 0.07 -9.28 -27.96
C GLU A 357 1.22 -10.29 -27.75
N ALA A 358 2.45 -9.90 -28.05
CA ALA A 358 3.62 -10.75 -27.84
C ALA A 358 3.83 -11.12 -26.37
N LYS A 359 3.48 -10.23 -25.43
CA LYS A 359 3.50 -10.54 -23.99
C LYS A 359 2.39 -11.53 -23.62
N GLN A 360 1.17 -11.32 -24.14
CA GLN A 360 0.05 -12.21 -23.89
C GLN A 360 0.28 -13.61 -24.48
N ALA A 361 0.83 -13.71 -25.70
CA ALA A 361 1.17 -14.98 -26.34
C ALA A 361 2.23 -15.77 -25.56
N ARG A 362 3.10 -15.09 -24.81
CA ARG A 362 4.07 -15.72 -23.89
C ARG A 362 3.48 -16.09 -22.52
N GLY A 363 2.19 -15.86 -22.30
CA GLY A 363 1.52 -16.12 -21.04
C GLY A 363 1.80 -15.10 -19.93
N SER A 364 2.28 -13.90 -20.28
CA SER A 364 2.43 -12.82 -19.30
C SER A 364 1.09 -12.18 -18.96
N ALA A 365 0.94 -11.74 -17.71
CA ALA A 365 -0.23 -11.06 -17.23
C ALA A 365 -0.35 -9.67 -17.86
N VAL A 366 -1.57 -9.30 -18.25
CA VAL A 366 -1.86 -7.95 -18.73
C VAL A 366 -2.25 -7.09 -17.54
N THR A 367 -1.39 -6.12 -17.23
CA THR A 367 -1.63 -5.15 -16.14
C THR A 367 -1.64 -3.71 -16.64
N ARG A 368 -2.30 -2.84 -15.86
CA ARG A 368 -2.31 -1.39 -16.09
C ARG A 368 -1.93 -0.68 -14.79
N PRO A 369 -0.65 -0.72 -14.43
CA PRO A 369 -0.26 -0.26 -13.12
C PRO A 369 -0.37 1.26 -13.02
N TYR A 370 -0.73 1.69 -11.83
CA TYR A 370 -0.76 3.09 -11.43
C TYR A 370 -0.14 3.20 -10.04
N ALA A 371 0.25 4.41 -9.67
CA ALA A 371 0.73 4.66 -8.34
C ALA A 371 0.03 5.86 -7.70
N VAL A 372 0.00 5.84 -6.37
CA VAL A 372 -0.56 6.90 -5.54
C VAL A 372 0.52 7.24 -4.53
N CYS A 373 0.94 8.49 -4.52
CA CYS A 373 1.94 9.00 -3.60
C CYS A 373 1.24 9.92 -2.61
N THR A 374 1.55 9.76 -1.32
CA THR A 374 0.90 10.52 -0.25
C THR A 374 1.94 11.08 0.70
N VAL A 375 1.75 12.35 1.07
CA VAL A 375 2.51 13.01 2.13
C VAL A 375 1.58 13.25 3.31
N THR A 376 2.03 12.91 4.51
CA THR A 376 1.29 13.11 5.76
C THR A 376 2.15 13.94 6.72
N VAL A 377 1.59 15.01 7.28
CA VAL A 377 2.29 15.93 8.17
C VAL A 377 1.42 16.33 9.36
N PRO A 378 2.01 16.77 10.48
CA PRO A 378 1.24 17.25 11.63
C PRO A 378 0.36 18.45 11.26
N LYS A 379 -0.77 18.62 11.93
CA LYS A 379 -1.67 19.77 11.76
C LYS A 379 -1.03 21.12 12.15
N THR A 380 0.07 21.09 12.89
CA THR A 380 0.83 22.28 13.28
C THR A 380 1.57 22.93 12.10
N VAL A 381 1.68 22.25 10.96
CA VAL A 381 2.32 22.77 9.74
C VAL A 381 1.34 22.85 8.57
N ARG A 382 1.66 23.70 7.58
CA ARG A 382 0.78 23.92 6.42
C ARG A 382 0.94 22.80 5.39
N VAL A 383 0.03 21.83 5.41
CA VAL A 383 0.04 20.67 4.49
C VAL A 383 0.15 21.03 3.00
N ALA A 384 -0.43 22.16 2.56
CA ALA A 384 -0.38 22.60 1.16
C ALA A 384 1.04 22.82 0.64
N GLU A 385 1.98 23.16 1.52
CA GLU A 385 3.40 23.31 1.19
C GLU A 385 4.05 21.96 0.88
N TYR A 386 3.81 20.96 1.73
CA TYR A 386 4.29 19.60 1.53
C TYR A 386 3.65 18.94 0.31
N GLY A 387 2.39 19.25 0.01
CA GLY A 387 1.76 18.84 -1.27
C GLY A 387 2.54 19.37 -2.48
N ARG A 388 3.03 20.61 -2.46
CA ARG A 388 3.90 21.14 -3.55
C ARG A 388 5.25 20.43 -3.59
N ARG A 389 5.84 20.13 -2.44
CA ARG A 389 7.10 19.37 -2.35
C ARG A 389 6.93 17.93 -2.86
N LEU A 390 5.77 17.31 -2.63
CA LEU A 390 5.39 16.02 -3.20
C LEU A 390 5.30 16.08 -4.73
N ASP A 391 4.58 17.07 -5.27
CA ASP A 391 4.49 17.25 -6.73
C ASP A 391 5.88 17.47 -7.35
N ALA A 392 6.76 18.23 -6.69
CA ALA A 392 8.12 18.46 -7.12
C ALA A 392 8.98 17.18 -7.09
N ALA A 393 8.83 16.35 -6.05
CA ALA A 393 9.53 15.06 -5.95
C ALA A 393 9.09 14.09 -7.06
N ILE A 394 7.78 14.02 -7.35
CA ILE A 394 7.22 13.23 -8.44
C ILE A 394 7.77 13.68 -9.80
N ARG A 395 7.83 15.00 -10.03
CA ARG A 395 8.40 15.57 -11.27
C ARG A 395 9.89 15.30 -11.39
N ARG A 396 10.64 15.37 -10.29
CA ARG A 396 12.07 15.02 -10.25
C ARG A 396 12.31 13.56 -10.59
N ALA A 397 11.39 12.67 -10.19
CA ALA A 397 11.38 11.27 -10.58
C ALA A 397 11.01 11.04 -12.07
N GLY A 398 10.64 12.09 -12.81
CA GLY A 398 10.29 12.02 -14.24
C GLY A 398 8.81 11.74 -14.53
N PHE A 399 7.93 11.88 -13.53
CA PHE A 399 6.50 11.60 -13.67
C PHE A 399 5.64 12.86 -13.56
N ALA A 400 4.42 12.80 -14.11
CA ALA A 400 3.44 13.87 -13.98
C ALA A 400 2.47 13.54 -12.82
N PRO A 401 2.38 14.38 -11.77
CA PRO A 401 1.41 14.19 -10.70
C PRO A 401 0.02 14.69 -11.12
N LEU A 402 -1.02 13.98 -10.69
CA LEU A 402 -2.40 14.47 -10.65
C LEU A 402 -2.87 14.46 -9.19
N ARG A 403 -3.11 15.64 -8.63
CA ARG A 403 -3.68 15.76 -7.28
C ARG A 403 -5.08 15.16 -7.23
N LEU A 404 -5.34 14.37 -6.20
CA LEU A 404 -6.63 13.71 -5.97
C LEU A 404 -7.52 14.59 -5.09
N ASP A 405 -7.70 15.85 -5.48
CA ASP A 405 -8.62 16.76 -4.80
C ASP A 405 -10.03 16.16 -4.74
N VAL A 406 -10.71 16.36 -3.61
CA VAL A 406 -11.99 15.72 -3.21
C VAL A 406 -11.99 14.19 -3.11
N SER A 407 -10.85 13.52 -3.29
CA SER A 407 -10.70 12.06 -3.18
C SER A 407 -9.45 11.67 -2.38
N HIS A 408 -9.01 12.56 -1.49
CA HIS A 408 -7.81 12.37 -0.67
C HIS A 408 -7.99 11.25 0.35
N ASP A 409 -9.22 10.97 0.78
CA ASP A 409 -9.59 9.91 1.72
C ASP A 409 -9.36 8.51 1.15
N VAL A 410 -9.94 8.19 -0.02
CA VAL A 410 -9.72 6.90 -0.69
C VAL A 410 -8.28 6.75 -1.16
N ALA A 411 -7.66 7.86 -1.57
CA ALA A 411 -6.24 7.87 -1.94
C ALA A 411 -5.35 7.59 -0.74
N PHE A 412 -5.63 8.20 0.41
CA PHE A 412 -4.94 7.93 1.67
C PHE A 412 -5.13 6.47 2.09
N ALA A 413 -6.37 5.99 2.09
CA ALA A 413 -6.69 4.60 2.42
C ALA A 413 -5.92 3.61 1.54
N ALA A 414 -5.84 3.85 0.24
CA ALA A 414 -5.09 3.00 -0.69
C ALA A 414 -3.56 3.06 -0.46
N SER A 415 -3.02 4.24 -0.15
CA SER A 415 -1.57 4.49 -0.18
C SER A 415 -0.88 4.66 1.15
N VAL A 416 -1.61 4.49 2.26
CA VAL A 416 -1.05 4.60 3.61
C VAL A 416 -1.45 3.41 4.49
N VAL A 417 -2.66 2.89 4.31
CA VAL A 417 -3.25 1.85 5.16
C VAL A 417 -3.27 0.51 4.38
N PRO A 418 -2.58 -0.55 4.83
CA PRO A 418 -2.38 -1.75 4.03
C PRO A 418 -3.58 -2.73 4.10
N LEU A 419 -4.76 -2.24 3.74
CA LEU A 419 -6.05 -2.96 3.83
C LEU A 419 -6.64 -3.35 2.45
N GLY A 420 -5.85 -3.35 1.39
CA GLY A 420 -6.30 -3.82 0.07
C GLY A 420 -7.19 -2.84 -0.70
N VAL A 421 -7.23 -1.55 -0.33
CA VAL A 421 -8.00 -0.52 -1.05
C VAL A 421 -7.31 -0.13 -2.36
N SER A 422 -8.09 0.00 -3.43
CA SER A 422 -7.62 0.38 -4.77
C SER A 422 -8.54 1.43 -5.39
N LEU A 423 -7.95 2.39 -6.12
CA LEU A 423 -8.69 3.42 -6.87
C LEU A 423 -9.42 2.87 -8.11
N THR A 424 -9.17 1.61 -8.49
CA THR A 424 -9.82 1.01 -9.66
C THR A 424 -11.16 0.37 -9.35
N ARG A 425 -11.50 0.25 -8.07
CA ARG A 425 -12.75 -0.34 -7.61
C ARG A 425 -13.74 0.76 -7.28
N THR A 426 -14.88 0.70 -7.92
CA THR A 426 -16.07 1.39 -7.44
C THR A 426 -16.71 0.47 -6.42
N GLY A 427 -16.73 0.87 -5.15
CA GLY A 427 -17.77 0.37 -4.26
C GLY A 427 -19.10 0.74 -4.88
N ASP A 428 -20.06 -0.19 -4.92
CA ASP A 428 -21.44 0.19 -5.24
C ASP A 428 -21.86 1.18 -4.13
N ALA A 429 -21.84 2.47 -4.47
CA ALA A 429 -22.27 3.58 -3.61
C ALA A 429 -23.77 3.78 -3.76
#